data_AF-A0A2N2LN22-F1
#
_entry.id   AF-A0A2N2LN22-F1
#
_cell.length_a   1.000
_cell.length_b   1.000
_cell.length_c   1.000
_cell.angle_alpha   90.00
_cell.angle_beta   90.00
_cell.angle_gamma   90.00
#
_symmetry.space_group_name_H-M   'P 1'
#
loop_
_entity.id
_entity.type
_entity.pdbx_description
1 polymer ?
#
loop_
_entity_poly.entity_id
_entity_poly.type
_entity_poly.pdbx_seq_one_letter_code
_entity_poly.pdbx_strand_id
1 'polypeptide(L)'
;MGSFLLEGLSDPAYLTSVLQKQGHDSLVEYIAKRRISSKLSIRVADFGEITAGRLIEAEEGLSRPIEKLRYKFNHDWSPHLTDVFAVRLDADEISAFAYCEVKAGTTPPASGVAADGYRALVKAWHEKVPEILHFTSERLWDANRQDEYERLGRAISSAGTMPQLLRLVLVFDELHWSDDEFDALKEALEEEATPTGTFRCYLVRRFELRPLIEAAYAQMAVQAQAR
;
A
#
# COMPACT_ATOMS: atom_id res chain seq x y z
N MET A 1 -1.90 8.72 -14.48
CA MET A 1 -1.41 7.40 -14.02
C MET A 1 0.10 7.43 -13.77
N GLY A 2 0.94 7.78 -14.75
CA GLY A 2 2.41 7.85 -14.57
C GLY A 2 2.89 8.86 -13.51
N SER A 3 2.26 10.04 -13.41
CA SER A 3 2.51 11.00 -12.33
C SER A 3 2.20 10.45 -10.94
N PHE A 4 1.14 9.65 -10.82
CA PHE A 4 0.74 9.00 -9.57
C PHE A 4 1.66 7.84 -9.20
N LEU A 5 2.19 7.11 -10.19
CA LEU A 5 3.24 6.14 -9.94
C LEU A 5 4.53 6.81 -9.43
N LEU A 6 4.88 7.99 -9.98
CA LEU A 6 6.02 8.79 -9.50
C LEU A 6 5.82 9.31 -8.07
N GLU A 7 4.61 9.75 -7.71
CA GLU A 7 4.27 10.16 -6.34
C GLU A 7 4.24 8.96 -5.35
N GLY A 8 3.77 7.79 -5.81
CA GLY A 8 3.66 6.58 -4.99
C GLY A 8 5.00 5.86 -4.76
N LEU A 9 5.88 5.83 -5.76
CA LEU A 9 7.22 5.23 -5.69
C LEU A 9 8.29 6.17 -5.08
N SER A 10 7.84 7.31 -4.52
CA SER A 10 8.60 8.46 -4.07
C SER A 10 9.22 9.29 -5.19
N ASP A 11 9.10 10.61 -5.07
CA ASP A 11 9.95 11.56 -5.79
C ASP A 11 11.42 11.29 -5.42
N PRO A 12 12.23 10.69 -6.32
CA PRO A 12 13.60 10.33 -6.01
C PRO A 12 14.42 11.57 -5.67
N ALA A 13 14.04 12.75 -6.17
CA ALA A 13 14.69 14.02 -5.88
C ALA A 13 14.47 14.43 -4.41
N TYR A 14 13.26 14.24 -3.87
CA TYR A 14 12.94 14.53 -2.47
C TYR A 14 13.74 13.62 -1.52
N LEU A 15 13.70 12.30 -1.72
CA LEU A 15 14.47 11.34 -0.90
C LEU A 15 15.98 11.57 -1.02
N THR A 16 16.48 11.85 -2.22
CA THR A 16 17.88 12.24 -2.46
C THR A 16 18.24 13.49 -1.66
N SER A 17 17.38 14.52 -1.67
CA SER A 17 17.64 15.77 -0.95
C SER A 17 17.65 15.60 0.58
N VAL A 18 16.83 14.70 1.12
CA VAL A 18 16.79 14.38 2.56
C VAL A 18 18.03 13.60 2.96
N LEU A 19 18.41 12.59 2.19
CA LEU A 19 19.57 11.74 2.47
C LEU A 19 20.91 12.46 2.27
N GLN A 20 20.99 13.40 1.32
CA GLN A 20 22.16 14.29 1.17
C GLN A 20 22.33 15.20 2.39
N LYS A 21 21.24 15.78 2.91
CA LYS A 21 21.28 16.61 4.12
C LYS A 21 21.71 15.83 5.37
N GLN A 22 21.51 14.52 5.37
CA GLN A 22 21.88 13.61 6.46
C GLN A 22 23.23 12.91 6.26
N GLY A 23 23.94 13.19 5.16
CA GLY A 23 25.29 12.65 4.90
C GLY A 23 25.33 11.18 4.45
N HIS A 24 24.22 10.66 3.92
CA HIS A 24 24.11 9.27 3.46
C HIS A 24 24.38 9.14 1.95
N ASP A 25 25.54 9.61 1.48
CA ASP A 25 25.89 9.72 0.06
C ASP A 25 25.82 8.38 -0.72
N SER A 26 26.07 7.26 -0.05
CA SER A 26 25.95 5.92 -0.63
C SER A 26 24.49 5.48 -0.83
N LEU A 27 23.56 5.89 0.05
CA LEU A 27 22.13 5.68 -0.13
C LEU A 27 21.54 6.65 -1.14
N VAL A 28 22.07 7.87 -1.23
CA VAL A 28 21.71 8.84 -2.27
C VAL A 28 22.02 8.27 -3.65
N GLU A 29 23.23 7.75 -3.86
CA GLU A 29 23.57 7.06 -5.09
C GLU A 29 22.68 5.85 -5.35
N TYR A 30 22.33 5.08 -4.30
CA TYR A 30 21.48 3.91 -4.41
C TYR A 30 20.02 4.24 -4.78
N ILE A 31 19.46 5.33 -4.24
CA ILE A 31 18.12 5.82 -4.55
C ILE A 31 18.07 6.54 -5.90
N ALA A 32 19.10 7.31 -6.26
CA ALA A 32 19.26 7.84 -7.61
C ALA A 32 19.37 6.70 -8.65
N LYS A 33 19.87 5.53 -8.22
CA LYS A 33 19.90 4.28 -8.99
C LYS A 33 18.64 3.40 -8.83
N ARG A 34 17.57 3.83 -8.13
CA ARG A 34 16.28 3.11 -8.07
C ARG A 34 15.69 3.03 -9.47
N ARG A 35 16.10 1.99 -10.20
CA ARG A 35 15.45 1.55 -11.42
C ARG A 35 14.09 1.01 -11.01
N ILE A 36 13.04 1.52 -11.65
CA ILE A 36 11.78 0.78 -11.82
C ILE A 36 12.15 -0.69 -12.05
N SER A 37 11.62 -1.62 -11.25
CA SER A 37 11.97 -3.03 -11.41
C SER A 37 11.62 -3.45 -12.84
N SER A 38 12.57 -4.10 -13.53
CA SER A 38 12.31 -4.63 -14.88
C SER A 38 11.35 -5.82 -14.82
N LYS A 39 11.24 -6.48 -13.66
CA LYS A 39 10.36 -7.61 -13.43
C LYS A 39 8.90 -7.16 -13.47
N LEU A 40 8.12 -7.79 -14.34
CA LEU A 40 6.70 -7.45 -14.52
C LEU A 40 5.89 -7.70 -13.24
N SER A 41 6.12 -8.82 -12.55
CA SER A 41 5.39 -9.17 -11.32
C SER A 41 5.49 -8.09 -10.23
N ILE A 42 6.67 -7.48 -10.08
CA ILE A 42 6.89 -6.40 -9.11
C ILE A 42 6.18 -5.13 -9.56
N ARG A 43 6.27 -4.77 -10.84
CA ARG A 43 5.55 -3.62 -11.40
C ARG A 43 4.03 -3.76 -11.24
N VAL A 44 3.50 -4.96 -11.39
CA VAL A 44 2.08 -5.28 -11.18
C VAL A 44 1.70 -5.11 -9.71
N ALA A 45 2.49 -5.65 -8.78
CA ALA A 45 2.26 -5.47 -7.35
C ALA A 45 2.27 -3.98 -6.94
N ASP A 46 3.31 -3.25 -7.34
CA ASP A 46 3.46 -1.81 -7.07
C ASP A 46 2.30 -1.00 -7.65
N PHE A 47 1.87 -1.32 -8.87
CA PHE A 47 0.70 -0.69 -9.49
C PHE A 47 -0.58 -0.95 -8.68
N GLY A 48 -0.75 -2.18 -8.19
CA GLY A 48 -1.84 -2.56 -7.32
C GLY A 48 -1.86 -1.73 -6.04
N GLU A 49 -0.74 -1.67 -5.32
CA GLU A 49 -0.60 -0.93 -4.06
C GLU A 49 -0.92 0.57 -4.23
N ILE A 50 -0.46 1.18 -5.33
CA ILE A 50 -0.75 2.58 -5.65
C ILE A 50 -2.23 2.80 -5.97
N THR A 51 -2.80 1.91 -6.79
CA THR A 51 -4.22 1.93 -7.12
C THR A 51 -5.07 1.80 -5.85
N ALA A 52 -4.73 0.85 -4.97
CA ALA A 52 -5.41 0.63 -3.71
C ALA A 52 -5.35 1.87 -2.81
N GLY A 53 -4.15 2.44 -2.64
CA GLY A 53 -3.96 3.63 -1.83
C GLY A 53 -4.81 4.83 -2.29
N ARG A 54 -4.93 5.03 -3.61
CA ARG A 54 -5.78 6.11 -4.16
C ARG A 54 -7.26 5.80 -4.05
N LEU A 55 -7.64 4.55 -4.26
CA LEU A 55 -9.03 4.13 -4.15
C LEU A 55 -9.56 4.33 -2.74
N ILE A 56 -8.83 3.89 -1.71
CA ILE A 56 -9.26 4.04 -0.32
C ILE A 56 -9.28 5.51 0.13
N GLU A 57 -8.35 6.33 -0.37
CA GLU A 57 -8.32 7.78 -0.12
C GLU A 57 -9.58 8.44 -0.70
N ALA A 58 -9.92 8.13 -1.94
CA ALA A 58 -11.06 8.71 -2.64
C ALA A 58 -12.42 8.23 -2.10
N GLU A 59 -12.57 6.93 -1.82
CA GLU A 59 -13.85 6.33 -1.46
C GLU A 59 -14.18 6.44 0.04
N GLU A 60 -13.18 6.57 0.90
CA GLU A 60 -13.38 6.53 2.35
C GLU A 60 -12.83 7.75 3.09
N GLY A 61 -12.22 8.70 2.38
CA GLY A 61 -11.58 9.87 2.98
C GLY A 61 -10.43 9.49 3.93
N LEU A 62 -9.81 8.33 3.71
CA LEU A 62 -8.70 7.86 4.52
C LEU A 62 -7.41 8.58 4.09
N SER A 63 -6.73 9.19 5.04
CA SER A 63 -5.43 9.82 4.83
C SER A 63 -4.33 8.78 4.89
N ARG A 64 -3.39 8.81 3.94
CA ARG A 64 -2.24 7.89 3.93
C ARG A 64 -1.09 8.55 4.69
N PRO A 65 -0.71 8.06 5.88
CA PRO A 65 0.41 8.65 6.61
C PRO A 65 1.69 8.46 5.80
N ILE A 66 2.01 7.24 5.34
CA ILE A 66 3.18 6.94 4.50
C ILE A 66 2.92 5.72 3.61
N GLU A 67 3.33 5.75 2.33
CA GLU A 67 3.22 4.58 1.42
C GLU A 67 4.41 3.62 1.60
N LYS A 68 4.13 2.33 1.86
CA LYS A 68 5.14 1.27 2.05
C LYS A 68 6.09 1.12 0.87
N LEU A 69 5.60 1.26 -0.36
CA LEU A 69 6.38 1.24 -1.60
C LEU A 69 7.56 2.21 -1.61
N ARG A 70 7.52 3.26 -0.79
CA ARG A 70 8.60 4.24 -0.68
C ARG A 70 9.85 3.68 -0.03
N TYR A 71 9.77 2.55 0.69
CA TYR A 71 10.84 2.05 1.57
C TYR A 71 11.21 0.60 1.32
N LYS A 72 11.19 0.19 0.04
CA LYS A 72 11.80 -1.09 -0.33
C LYS A 72 13.28 -1.10 0.06
N PHE A 73 13.71 -2.17 0.76
CA PHE A 73 15.11 -2.41 1.13
C PHE A 73 15.99 -2.49 -0.14
N ASN A 74 15.43 -3.03 -1.23
CA ASN A 74 15.95 -2.91 -2.58
C ASN A 74 14.82 -2.89 -3.61
N HIS A 75 15.11 -2.68 -4.90
CA HIS A 75 14.08 -2.61 -5.96
C HIS A 75 13.15 -3.84 -6.03
N ASP A 76 13.54 -4.96 -5.42
CA ASP A 76 12.82 -6.23 -5.43
C ASP A 76 12.24 -6.66 -4.08
N TRP A 77 12.52 -5.97 -2.97
CA TRP A 77 12.13 -6.44 -1.63
C TRP A 77 11.51 -5.34 -0.77
N SER A 78 10.20 -5.48 -0.54
CA SER A 78 9.42 -4.69 0.41
C SER A 78 9.43 -5.36 1.80
N PRO A 79 9.32 -4.60 2.90
CA PRO A 79 9.07 -5.16 4.23
C PRO A 79 7.85 -6.09 4.24
N HIS A 80 7.89 -7.17 5.03
CA HIS A 80 6.75 -8.07 5.22
C HIS A 80 5.71 -7.48 6.18
N LEU A 81 5.10 -6.37 5.75
CA LEU A 81 4.06 -5.65 6.48
C LEU A 81 2.77 -5.62 5.65
N THR A 82 1.66 -5.17 6.22
CA THR A 82 0.46 -4.80 5.47
C THR A 82 0.81 -3.89 4.29
N ASP A 83 0.23 -4.15 3.11
CA ASP A 83 0.60 -3.47 1.87
C ASP A 83 0.34 -1.96 1.89
N VAL A 84 -0.86 -1.56 2.32
CA VAL A 84 -1.19 -0.14 2.49
C VAL A 84 -1.72 0.10 3.90
N PHE A 85 -1.20 1.14 4.54
CA PHE A 85 -1.68 1.65 5.82
C PHE A 85 -2.24 3.05 5.63
N ALA A 86 -3.42 3.28 6.18
CA ALA A 86 -4.10 4.56 6.16
C ALA A 86 -4.76 4.84 7.52
N VAL A 87 -5.11 6.09 7.76
CA VAL A 87 -5.79 6.55 8.96
C VAL A 87 -7.01 7.36 8.59
N ARG A 88 -8.06 7.30 9.41
CA ARG A 88 -9.14 8.29 9.35
C ARG A 88 -8.80 9.44 10.27
N LEU A 89 -8.99 10.66 9.80
CA LEU A 89 -8.87 11.86 10.61
C LEU A 89 -10.27 12.38 10.97
N ASP A 90 -10.48 12.71 12.23
CA ASP A 90 -11.62 13.48 12.72
C ASP A 90 -11.10 14.66 13.54
N ALA A 91 -11.49 15.88 13.18
CA ALA A 91 -10.99 17.11 13.77
C ALA A 91 -9.44 17.15 13.92
N ASP A 92 -8.73 16.65 12.90
CA ASP A 92 -7.26 16.56 12.84
C ASP A 92 -6.62 15.50 13.78
N GLU A 93 -7.42 14.70 14.48
CA GLU A 93 -6.94 13.56 15.26
C GLU A 93 -7.25 12.23 14.57
N ILE A 94 -6.42 11.22 14.79
CA ILE A 94 -6.66 9.88 14.22
C ILE A 94 -7.82 9.23 14.96
N SER A 95 -8.88 8.90 14.22
CA SER A 95 -10.10 8.28 14.76
C SER A 95 -10.26 6.81 14.36
N ALA A 96 -9.51 6.33 13.37
CA ALA A 96 -9.47 4.92 12.98
C ALA A 96 -8.17 4.58 12.25
N PHE A 97 -7.79 3.31 12.33
CA PHE A 97 -6.69 2.73 11.56
C PHE A 97 -7.25 1.86 10.43
N ALA A 98 -6.63 1.91 9.26
CA ALA A 98 -7.01 1.09 8.11
C ALA A 98 -5.82 0.28 7.60
N TYR A 99 -5.96 -1.05 7.65
CA TYR A 99 -5.03 -2.01 7.10
C TYR A 99 -5.56 -2.51 5.77
N CYS A 100 -4.76 -2.37 4.73
CA CYS A 100 -5.12 -2.75 3.39
C CYS A 100 -4.17 -3.83 2.86
N GLU A 101 -4.74 -4.96 2.44
CA GLU A 101 -4.03 -6.01 1.73
C GLU A 101 -4.37 -5.88 0.25
N VAL A 102 -3.37 -5.99 -0.61
CA VAL A 102 -3.54 -5.78 -2.04
C VAL A 102 -3.14 -7.02 -2.82
N LYS A 103 -4.02 -7.48 -3.69
CA LYS A 103 -3.73 -8.55 -4.64
C LYS A 103 -3.90 -8.01 -6.04
N ALA A 104 -2.83 -8.05 -6.82
CA ALA A 104 -2.83 -7.57 -8.19
C ALA A 104 -2.29 -8.63 -9.15
N GLY A 105 -2.92 -8.77 -10.30
CA GLY A 105 -2.55 -9.80 -11.28
C GLY A 105 -2.98 -9.47 -12.70
N THR A 106 -2.09 -9.70 -13.66
CA THR A 106 -2.39 -9.61 -15.10
C THR A 106 -2.60 -10.99 -15.73
N THR A 107 -2.56 -12.04 -14.94
CA THR A 107 -2.79 -13.45 -15.29
C THR A 107 -3.88 -13.99 -14.36
N PRO A 108 -4.47 -15.16 -14.68
CA PRO A 108 -5.40 -15.81 -13.76
C PRO A 108 -4.81 -15.92 -12.35
N PRO A 109 -5.57 -15.54 -11.30
CA PRO A 109 -5.11 -15.71 -9.93
C PRO A 109 -4.97 -17.20 -9.59
N ALA A 110 -4.14 -17.50 -8.58
CA ALA A 110 -4.28 -18.77 -7.90
C ALA A 110 -5.65 -18.82 -7.21
N SER A 111 -6.26 -20.00 -7.18
CA SER A 111 -7.56 -20.19 -6.54
C SER A 111 -7.51 -19.77 -5.06
N GLY A 112 -8.47 -18.94 -4.64
CA GLY A 112 -8.61 -18.49 -3.26
C GLY A 112 -7.75 -17.27 -2.90
N VAL A 113 -7.21 -16.54 -3.89
CA VAL A 113 -6.39 -15.34 -3.63
C VAL A 113 -7.12 -14.29 -2.79
N ALA A 114 -8.45 -14.16 -2.97
CA ALA A 114 -9.25 -13.22 -2.20
C ALA A 114 -9.39 -13.68 -0.73
N ALA A 115 -9.67 -14.96 -0.52
CA ALA A 115 -9.76 -15.57 0.81
C ALA A 115 -8.43 -15.48 1.57
N ASP A 116 -7.32 -15.79 0.90
CA ASP A 116 -5.97 -15.68 1.46
C ASP A 116 -5.62 -14.25 1.85
N GLY A 117 -5.97 -13.27 1.00
CA GLY A 117 -5.79 -11.86 1.31
C GLY A 117 -6.59 -11.41 2.54
N TYR A 118 -7.83 -11.87 2.68
CA TYR A 118 -8.64 -11.61 3.86
C TYR A 118 -8.04 -12.24 5.12
N ARG A 119 -7.64 -13.51 5.08
CA ARG A 119 -7.00 -14.19 6.23
C ARG A 119 -5.69 -13.51 6.64
N ALA A 120 -4.92 -12.99 5.68
CA ALA A 120 -3.73 -12.19 5.98
C ALA A 120 -4.07 -10.90 6.77
N LEU A 121 -5.15 -10.21 6.40
CA LEU A 121 -5.65 -9.04 7.15
C LEU A 121 -6.10 -9.41 8.55
N VAL A 122 -6.88 -10.48 8.70
CA VAL A 122 -7.36 -10.95 10.02
C VAL A 122 -6.20 -11.31 10.92
N LYS A 123 -5.19 -12.01 10.39
CA LYS A 123 -3.96 -12.33 11.13
C LYS A 123 -3.26 -11.06 11.61
N ALA A 124 -3.05 -10.08 10.72
CA ALA A 124 -2.42 -8.81 11.08
C ALA A 124 -3.24 -8.01 12.10
N TRP A 125 -4.57 -8.06 12.01
CA TRP A 125 -5.48 -7.40 12.94
C TRP A 125 -5.41 -7.97 14.36
N HIS A 126 -5.18 -9.27 14.50
CA HIS A 126 -5.02 -9.90 15.82
C HIS A 126 -3.67 -9.59 16.49
N GLU A 127 -2.73 -8.97 15.79
CA GLU A 127 -1.48 -8.50 16.39
C GLU A 127 -1.75 -7.26 17.27
N LYS A 128 -1.34 -7.31 18.55
CA LYS A 128 -1.65 -6.26 19.54
C LYS A 128 -1.17 -4.86 19.13
N VAL A 129 -0.04 -4.80 18.44
CA VAL A 129 0.48 -3.58 17.81
C VAL A 129 1.06 -4.00 16.47
N PRO A 130 0.34 -3.78 15.36
CA PRO A 130 0.82 -4.16 14.04
C PRO A 130 2.16 -3.48 13.74
N GLU A 131 3.13 -4.24 13.25
CA GLU A 131 4.49 -3.76 12.94
C GLU A 131 4.47 -2.53 12.01
N ILE A 132 3.44 -2.42 11.16
CA ILE A 132 3.23 -1.29 10.25
C ILE A 132 3.07 0.05 10.96
N LEU A 133 2.57 0.07 12.21
CA LEU A 133 2.45 1.30 13.01
C LEU A 133 3.82 1.83 13.43
N HIS A 134 4.70 0.93 13.91
CA HIS A 134 6.08 1.29 14.26
C HIS A 134 6.85 1.75 13.04
N PHE A 135 6.76 0.98 11.95
CA PHE A 135 7.36 1.34 10.69
C PHE A 135 6.90 2.73 10.21
N THR A 136 5.59 3.02 10.24
CA THR A 136 5.06 4.32 9.82
C THR A 136 5.55 5.44 10.72
N SER A 137 5.58 5.22 12.03
CA SER A 137 6.07 6.18 13.01
C SER A 137 7.53 6.56 12.77
N GLU A 138 8.42 5.58 12.62
CA GLU A 138 9.82 5.82 12.28
C GLU A 138 9.96 6.61 10.98
N ARG A 139 9.19 6.27 9.96
CA ARG A 139 9.26 6.95 8.67
C ARG A 139 8.72 8.38 8.72
N LEU A 140 7.75 8.69 9.58
CA LEU A 140 7.27 10.07 9.79
C LEU A 140 8.35 10.91 10.49
N TRP A 141 9.02 10.32 11.47
CA TRP A 141 10.16 10.92 12.15
C TRP A 141 11.32 11.20 11.18
N ASP A 142 11.75 10.20 10.41
CA ASP A 142 12.83 10.31 9.43
C ASP A 142 12.55 11.39 8.36
N ALA A 143 11.27 11.56 7.99
CA ALA A 143 10.81 12.55 7.02
C ALA A 143 10.59 13.96 7.61
N ASN A 144 10.90 14.19 8.90
CA ASN A 144 10.68 15.44 9.62
C ASN A 144 9.21 15.91 9.59
N ARG A 145 8.25 14.98 9.63
CA ARG A 145 6.80 15.24 9.69
C ARG A 145 6.32 15.15 11.14
N GLN A 146 6.81 16.07 11.97
CA GLN A 146 6.67 16.01 13.43
C GLN A 146 5.21 15.97 13.90
N ASP A 147 4.34 16.82 13.34
CA ASP A 147 2.93 16.90 13.76
C ASP A 147 2.19 15.57 13.54
N GLU A 148 2.48 14.90 12.42
CA GLU A 148 1.89 13.61 12.08
C GLU A 148 2.49 12.47 12.89
N TYR A 149 3.80 12.52 13.16
CA TYR A 149 4.49 11.59 14.05
C TYR A 149 3.87 11.63 15.46
N GLU A 150 3.71 12.83 16.04
CA GLU A 150 3.13 13.00 17.37
C GLU A 150 1.68 12.55 17.43
N ARG A 151 0.90 12.87 16.39
CA ARG A 151 -0.50 12.43 16.24
C ARG A 151 -0.59 10.91 16.17
N LEU A 152 0.25 10.26 15.36
CA LEU A 152 0.31 8.81 15.28
C LEU A 152 0.72 8.21 16.63
N GLY A 153 1.70 8.78 17.33
CA GLY A 153 2.11 8.33 18.66
C GLY A 153 0.99 8.36 19.71
N ARG A 154 0.20 9.44 19.73
CA ARG A 154 -1.01 9.54 20.58
C ARG A 154 -2.03 8.45 20.24
N ALA A 155 -2.27 8.24 18.94
CA ALA A 155 -3.23 7.25 18.46
C ALA A 155 -2.79 5.81 18.76
N ILE A 156 -1.51 5.49 18.62
CA ILE A 156 -0.94 4.16 18.94
C ILE A 156 -1.22 3.79 20.40
N SER A 157 -1.09 4.75 21.31
CA SER A 157 -1.36 4.53 22.74
C SER A 157 -2.83 4.14 23.02
N SER A 158 -3.73 4.47 22.10
CA SER A 158 -5.16 4.15 22.16
C SER A 158 -5.59 3.12 21.09
N ALA A 159 -4.66 2.49 20.38
CA ALA A 159 -4.97 1.66 19.22
C ALA A 159 -5.86 0.46 19.55
N GLY A 160 -5.71 -0.13 20.74
CA GLY A 160 -6.55 -1.25 21.18
C GLY A 160 -8.04 -0.92 21.31
N THR A 161 -8.40 0.37 21.37
CA THR A 161 -9.80 0.82 21.49
C THR A 161 -10.30 1.56 20.24
N MET A 162 -9.42 1.85 19.29
CA MET A 162 -9.79 2.52 18.05
C MET A 162 -10.39 1.54 17.05
N PRO A 163 -11.35 1.98 16.21
CA PRO A 163 -11.80 1.21 15.06
C PRO A 163 -10.62 0.79 14.17
N GLN A 164 -10.55 -0.51 13.90
CA GLN A 164 -9.58 -1.11 12.98
C GLN A 164 -10.35 -1.52 11.73
N LEU A 165 -10.00 -0.92 10.59
CA LEU A 165 -10.65 -1.11 9.30
C LEU A 165 -9.79 -2.06 8.47
N LEU A 166 -10.39 -3.15 7.97
CA LEU A 166 -9.73 -4.14 7.14
C LEU A 166 -10.19 -3.95 5.69
N ARG A 167 -9.25 -3.81 4.77
CA ARG A 167 -9.54 -3.51 3.36
C ARG A 167 -8.80 -4.47 2.47
N LEU A 168 -9.55 -5.27 1.73
CA LEU A 168 -8.98 -6.09 0.67
C LEU A 168 -9.17 -5.33 -0.65
N VAL A 169 -8.09 -5.11 -1.39
CA VAL A 169 -8.16 -4.52 -2.73
C VAL A 169 -7.63 -5.51 -3.75
N LEU A 170 -8.49 -5.87 -4.70
CA LEU A 170 -8.22 -6.84 -5.76
C LEU A 170 -8.14 -6.08 -7.09
N VAL A 171 -6.98 -6.11 -7.74
CA VAL A 171 -6.72 -5.41 -9.00
C VAL A 171 -6.35 -6.42 -10.08
N PHE A 172 -7.33 -6.82 -10.90
CA PHE A 172 -7.13 -7.91 -11.85
C PHE A 172 -7.53 -7.53 -13.26
N ASP A 173 -6.87 -8.18 -14.23
CA ASP A 173 -7.33 -8.14 -15.61
C ASP A 173 -8.72 -8.78 -15.70
N GLU A 174 -9.63 -8.09 -16.36
CA GLU A 174 -11.03 -8.52 -16.48
C GLU A 174 -11.17 -9.89 -17.13
N LEU A 175 -10.29 -10.23 -18.08
CA LEU A 175 -10.30 -11.53 -18.76
C LEU A 175 -9.90 -12.71 -17.87
N HIS A 176 -9.26 -12.43 -16.74
CA HIS A 176 -8.63 -13.43 -15.90
C HIS A 176 -9.27 -13.56 -14.52
N TRP A 177 -10.23 -12.70 -14.20
CA TRP A 177 -10.97 -12.76 -12.95
C TRP A 177 -12.04 -13.87 -12.99
N SER A 178 -12.18 -14.64 -11.91
CA SER A 178 -13.29 -15.58 -11.69
C SER A 178 -14.12 -15.12 -10.51
N ASP A 179 -15.45 -15.22 -10.62
CA ASP A 179 -16.36 -14.93 -9.51
C ASP A 179 -16.29 -16.02 -8.41
N ASP A 180 -15.69 -17.18 -8.68
CA ASP A 180 -15.39 -18.21 -7.67
C ASP A 180 -14.52 -17.65 -6.52
N GLU A 181 -13.72 -16.61 -6.79
CA GLU A 181 -12.94 -15.92 -5.76
C GLU A 181 -13.81 -15.22 -4.71
N PHE A 182 -15.01 -14.77 -5.09
CA PHE A 182 -15.96 -14.21 -4.14
C PHE A 182 -16.61 -15.28 -3.29
N ASP A 183 -16.88 -16.46 -3.86
CA ASP A 183 -17.40 -17.59 -3.09
C ASP A 183 -16.37 -18.02 -2.04
N ALA A 184 -15.10 -18.18 -2.42
CA ALA A 184 -14.02 -18.48 -1.49
C ALA A 184 -13.83 -17.39 -0.41
N LEU A 185 -13.94 -16.11 -0.78
CA LEU A 185 -13.89 -15.01 0.18
C LEU A 185 -15.07 -15.05 1.15
N LYS A 186 -16.26 -15.38 0.67
CA LYS A 186 -17.47 -15.46 1.48
C LYS A 186 -17.39 -16.59 2.50
N GLU A 187 -16.89 -17.76 2.09
CA GLU A 187 -16.59 -18.86 3.00
C GLU A 187 -15.61 -18.42 4.10
N ALA A 188 -14.51 -17.75 3.73
CA ALA A 188 -13.54 -17.25 4.70
C ALA A 188 -14.14 -16.21 5.68
N LEU A 189 -15.03 -15.34 5.21
CA LEU A 189 -15.76 -14.38 6.05
C LEU A 189 -16.70 -15.04 7.05
N GLU A 190 -17.26 -16.20 6.71
CA GLU A 190 -18.10 -17.00 7.61
C GLU A 190 -17.26 -17.75 8.65
N GLU A 191 -16.06 -18.19 8.29
CA GLU A 191 -15.10 -18.85 9.18
C GLU A 191 -14.50 -17.89 10.22
N GLU A 192 -14.14 -16.68 9.81
CA GLU A 192 -13.43 -15.70 10.64
C GLU A 192 -14.39 -14.62 11.15
N ALA A 193 -14.61 -14.57 12.47
CA ALA A 193 -15.50 -13.61 13.11
C ALA A 193 -14.90 -12.19 13.17
N THR A 194 -14.85 -11.49 12.04
CA THR A 194 -14.54 -10.04 12.04
C THR A 194 -15.77 -9.23 12.44
N PRO A 195 -15.62 -8.18 13.27
CA PRO A 195 -16.75 -7.34 13.66
C PRO A 195 -17.41 -6.69 12.44
N THR A 196 -18.74 -6.68 12.42
CA THR A 196 -19.52 -6.10 11.32
C THR A 196 -19.10 -4.66 11.04
N GLY A 197 -18.87 -4.33 9.77
CA GLY A 197 -18.48 -2.99 9.33
C GLY A 197 -16.98 -2.69 9.42
N THR A 198 -16.16 -3.61 9.92
CA THR A 198 -14.69 -3.47 9.90
C THR A 198 -14.10 -3.85 8.55
N PHE A 199 -14.68 -4.82 7.83
CA PHE A 199 -14.17 -5.31 6.55
C PHE A 199 -14.86 -4.68 5.33
N ARG A 200 -14.08 -4.38 4.29
CA ARG A 200 -14.57 -4.11 2.92
C ARG A 200 -13.62 -4.73 1.89
N CYS A 201 -14.20 -5.24 0.80
CA CYS A 201 -13.47 -5.69 -0.36
C CYS A 201 -13.76 -4.76 -1.55
N TYR A 202 -12.72 -4.31 -2.23
CA TYR A 202 -12.78 -3.54 -3.46
C TYR A 202 -12.24 -4.39 -4.61
N LEU A 203 -13.04 -4.55 -5.65
CA LEU A 203 -12.61 -5.20 -6.89
C LEU A 203 -12.49 -4.16 -8.00
N VAL A 204 -11.26 -3.99 -8.47
CA VAL A 204 -10.92 -3.20 -9.66
C VAL A 204 -10.64 -4.16 -10.80
N ARG A 205 -11.60 -4.29 -11.72
CA ARG A 205 -11.41 -5.03 -12.97
C ARG A 205 -11.06 -4.08 -14.10
N ARG A 206 -10.05 -4.44 -14.88
CA ARG A 206 -9.67 -3.66 -16.06
C ARG A 206 -9.25 -4.56 -17.20
N PHE A 207 -9.91 -4.44 -18.34
CA PHE A 207 -9.44 -5.04 -19.59
C PHE A 207 -8.07 -4.48 -19.99
N GLU A 208 -7.17 -5.35 -20.47
CA GLU A 208 -5.80 -4.98 -20.89
C GLU A 208 -5.00 -4.29 -19.77
N LEU A 209 -5.03 -4.87 -18.57
CA LEU A 209 -4.34 -4.32 -17.41
C LEU A 209 -2.82 -4.30 -17.63
N ARG A 210 -2.24 -5.33 -18.26
CA ARG A 210 -0.80 -5.39 -18.52
C ARG A 210 -0.29 -4.25 -19.42
N PRO A 211 -0.86 -4.02 -20.62
CA PRO A 211 -0.48 -2.88 -21.46
C PRO A 211 -0.59 -1.54 -20.73
N LEU A 212 -1.63 -1.35 -19.91
CA LEU A 212 -1.80 -0.15 -19.10
C LEU A 212 -0.64 0.05 -18.10
N ILE A 213 -0.27 -1.01 -17.38
CA ILE A 213 0.84 -0.99 -16.43
C ILE A 213 2.15 -0.68 -17.16
N GLU A 214 2.44 -1.39 -18.25
CA GLU A 214 3.66 -1.20 -19.03
C GLU A 214 3.76 0.24 -19.58
N ALA A 215 2.66 0.80 -20.09
CA ALA A 215 2.60 2.18 -20.56
C ALA A 215 2.81 3.19 -19.42
N ALA A 216 2.22 2.96 -18.25
CA ALA A 216 2.37 3.84 -17.11
C ALA A 216 3.84 3.89 -16.62
N TYR A 217 4.52 2.75 -16.54
CA TYR A 217 5.95 2.69 -16.19
C TYR A 217 6.87 3.26 -17.29
N ALA A 218 6.52 3.08 -18.57
CA ALA A 218 7.27 3.69 -19.66
C ALA A 218 7.22 5.23 -19.59
N GLN A 219 6.06 5.81 -19.30
CA GLN A 219 5.91 7.25 -19.10
C GLN A 219 6.76 7.77 -17.94
N MET A 220 6.81 7.04 -16.82
CA MET A 220 7.68 7.39 -15.70
C MET A 220 9.16 7.43 -16.09
N ALA A 221 9.62 6.42 -16.83
CA ALA A 221 11.02 6.33 -17.25
C ALA A 221 11.43 7.53 -18.12
N VAL A 222 10.54 7.99 -19.01
CA VAL A 222 10.75 9.21 -19.81
C VAL A 222 10.81 10.46 -18.94
N GLN A 223 9.89 10.59 -17.97
CA GLN A 223 9.84 11.76 -17.09
C GLN A 223 11.04 11.85 -16.13
N ALA A 224 11.60 10.72 -15.72
CA ALA A 224 12.81 10.66 -14.90
C ALA A 224 14.08 11.07 -15.66
N GLN A 225 14.11 10.93 -17.00
CA GLN A 225 15.24 11.34 -17.84
C GLN A 225 15.23 12.83 -18.20
N ALA A 226 14.07 13.50 -18.04
CA ALA A 226 13.88 14.91 -18.38
C ALA A 226 14.09 15.86 -17.19
N ARG A 227 14.40 15.33 -16.01
CA ARG A 227 14.75 16.07 -14.78
C ARG A 227 16.24 15.97 -14.52
#